data_AF-A0A318KI94-F1
#
_entry.id   AF-A0A318KI94-F1
#
_cell.length_a   1.000
_cell.length_b   1.000
_cell.length_c   1.000
_cell.angle_alpha   90.00
_cell.angle_beta   90.00
_cell.angle_gamma   90.00
#
_symmetry.space_group_name_H-M   'P 1'
#
loop_
_entity.id
_entity.type
_entity.pdbx_description
1 polymer ?
#
loop_
_entity_poly.entity_id
_entity_poly.type
_entity_poly.pdbx_seq_one_letter_code
_entity_poly.pdbx_strand_id
1 'polypeptide(L)'
;MATASRIILTGVPAYRQDTVVKENGKSVIAGCGPTAALMLLAWYDRRRGYKRLVSASQESSALPDDLIIELRQLMHTVNDLKNGQEWGLTVPAFFHSGLDKYISDRYGKTKIETCGSSDLGVSLDDVFEKSVSLIRKDKPHVLLLDWQGKQGIFPNHYVVVVGFRKDNGYKKLIVNPGWGYNFHVVDMEDDSVKPVRLYWVDSIEKDPDGPADGHTIGPKDSYTWVKKDGKDLLDPDPYSASSNNKVDWRAADLCEELITGTMIRRNSWFD
;
A
#
# COMPACT_ATOMS: atom_id res chain seq x y z
N MET A 1 -16.90 -14.71 17.94
CA MET A 1 -15.86 -13.70 18.26
C MET A 1 -16.34 -12.37 17.70
N ALA A 2 -16.17 -11.27 18.44
CA ALA A 2 -16.48 -9.94 17.90
C ALA A 2 -15.50 -9.61 16.76
N THR A 3 -16.02 -9.15 15.62
CA THR A 3 -15.19 -8.80 14.47
C THR A 3 -14.39 -7.55 14.80
N ALA A 4 -13.06 -7.57 14.57
CA ALA A 4 -12.21 -6.42 14.84
C ALA A 4 -12.75 -5.17 14.12
N SER A 5 -12.92 -4.10 14.90
CA SER A 5 -13.38 -2.79 14.42
C SER A 5 -12.24 -1.96 13.86
N ARG A 6 -10.97 -2.29 14.19
CA ARG A 6 -9.77 -1.63 13.66
C ARG A 6 -8.69 -2.68 13.41
N ILE A 7 -7.98 -2.56 12.29
CA ILE A 7 -6.84 -3.42 11.91
C ILE A 7 -5.82 -2.56 11.15
N ILE A 8 -4.53 -2.73 11.43
CA ILE A 8 -3.42 -2.27 10.60
C ILE A 8 -2.50 -3.46 10.30
N LEU A 9 -2.20 -3.67 9.02
CA LEU A 9 -1.15 -4.55 8.52
C LEU A 9 0.17 -3.78 8.51
N THR A 10 1.21 -4.37 9.10
CA THR A 10 2.56 -3.81 9.14
C THR A 10 3.44 -4.36 8.00
N GLY A 11 4.65 -3.83 7.84
CA GLY A 11 5.65 -4.36 6.90
C GLY A 11 5.56 -3.88 5.43
N VAL A 12 4.57 -3.05 5.09
CA VAL A 12 4.57 -2.31 3.81
C VAL A 12 5.54 -1.13 3.93
N PRO A 13 6.67 -1.11 3.19
CA PRO A 13 7.70 -0.09 3.38
C PRO A 13 7.18 1.31 3.03
N ALA A 14 7.50 2.31 3.85
CA ALA A 14 7.13 3.71 3.66
C ALA A 14 8.00 4.41 2.61
N TYR A 15 8.00 3.92 1.37
CA TYR A 15 8.70 4.58 0.29
C TYR A 15 8.21 6.01 0.10
N ARG A 16 9.14 6.92 -0.21
CA ARG A 16 8.82 8.26 -0.68
C ARG A 16 8.88 8.28 -2.20
N GLN A 17 7.89 8.91 -2.83
CA GLN A 17 7.87 9.22 -4.24
C GLN A 17 8.97 10.26 -4.55
N ASP A 18 10.18 9.77 -4.79
CA ASP A 18 11.34 10.60 -5.12
C ASP A 18 11.75 10.43 -6.59
N THR A 19 12.85 11.10 -6.94
CA THR A 19 13.45 11.02 -8.27
C THR A 19 14.21 9.72 -8.41
N VAL A 20 14.09 9.07 -9.56
CA VAL A 20 14.90 7.93 -9.98
C VAL A 20 15.73 8.29 -11.21
N VAL A 21 16.89 7.67 -11.37
CA VAL A 21 17.80 7.93 -12.48
C VAL A 21 17.61 6.86 -13.56
N LYS A 22 17.42 7.28 -14.82
CA LYS A 22 17.39 6.38 -15.97
C LYS A 22 18.80 5.91 -16.33
N GLU A 23 18.91 4.81 -17.08
CA GLU A 23 20.18 4.32 -17.66
C GLU A 23 20.96 5.41 -18.44
N ASN A 24 20.26 6.35 -19.07
CA ASN A 24 20.88 7.47 -19.78
C ASN A 24 21.28 8.68 -18.90
N GLY A 25 21.23 8.53 -17.58
CA GLY A 25 21.56 9.56 -16.59
C GLY A 25 20.45 10.60 -16.37
N LYS A 26 19.31 10.52 -17.06
CA LYS A 26 18.20 11.46 -16.87
C LYS A 26 17.40 11.09 -15.63
N SER A 27 17.34 12.03 -14.68
CA SER A 27 16.45 12.00 -13.53
C SER A 27 14.97 12.19 -13.93
N VAL A 28 14.08 11.39 -13.34
CA VAL A 28 12.62 11.53 -13.46
C VAL A 28 11.90 11.26 -12.14
N ILE A 29 10.78 11.93 -11.87
CA ILE A 29 9.94 11.65 -10.69
C ILE A 29 9.28 10.28 -10.81
N ALA A 30 9.41 9.40 -9.81
CA ALA A 30 8.88 8.03 -9.83
C ALA A 30 7.37 7.92 -10.14
N GLY A 31 6.56 8.80 -9.57
CA GLY A 31 5.10 8.80 -9.69
C GLY A 31 4.40 7.92 -8.65
N CYS A 32 3.18 8.30 -8.28
CA CYS A 32 2.43 7.64 -7.20
C CYS A 32 2.00 6.20 -7.53
N GLY A 33 1.63 5.91 -8.77
CA GLY A 33 1.27 4.55 -9.20
C GLY A 33 2.42 3.55 -9.04
N PRO A 34 3.55 3.73 -9.74
CA PRO A 34 4.74 2.88 -9.60
C PRO A 34 5.22 2.73 -8.16
N THR A 35 5.17 3.81 -7.37
CA THR A 35 5.57 3.74 -5.95
C THR A 35 4.59 2.90 -5.13
N ALA A 36 3.28 3.07 -5.31
CA ALA A 36 2.27 2.25 -4.65
C ALA A 36 2.38 0.76 -5.05
N ALA A 37 2.66 0.48 -6.32
CA ALA A 37 2.93 -0.86 -6.79
C ALA A 37 4.18 -1.46 -6.14
N LEU A 38 5.31 -0.74 -6.12
CA LEU A 38 6.53 -1.18 -5.41
C LEU A 38 6.25 -1.50 -3.93
N MET A 39 5.55 -0.62 -3.22
CA MET A 39 5.20 -0.84 -1.81
C MET A 39 4.41 -2.14 -1.62
N LEU A 40 3.44 -2.41 -2.50
CA LEU A 40 2.67 -3.65 -2.49
C LEU A 40 3.54 -4.87 -2.81
N LEU A 41 4.37 -4.79 -3.84
CA LEU A 41 5.25 -5.87 -4.29
C LEU A 41 6.29 -6.24 -3.22
N ALA A 42 6.87 -5.24 -2.55
CA ALA A 42 7.78 -5.43 -1.43
C ALA A 42 7.12 -6.15 -0.26
N TRP A 43 5.84 -5.87 0.00
CA TRP A 43 5.08 -6.60 1.00
C TRP A 43 4.87 -8.06 0.61
N TYR A 44 4.56 -8.37 -0.66
CA TYR A 44 4.43 -9.75 -1.13
C TYR A 44 5.76 -10.52 -1.08
N ASP A 45 6.88 -9.89 -1.41
CA ASP A 45 8.22 -10.45 -1.21
C ASP A 45 8.41 -10.82 0.27
N ARG A 46 8.32 -9.82 1.16
CA ARG A 46 8.52 -9.97 2.61
C ARG A 46 7.60 -10.99 3.26
N ARG A 47 6.30 -10.87 3.01
CA ARG A 47 5.27 -11.62 3.71
C ARG A 47 5.07 -13.01 3.15
N ARG A 48 5.19 -13.16 1.83
CA ARG A 48 4.79 -14.39 1.14
C ARG A 48 5.97 -15.10 0.49
N GLY A 49 7.14 -14.48 0.39
CA GLY A 49 8.35 -15.10 -0.15
C GLY A 49 8.47 -14.99 -1.67
N TYR A 50 7.83 -14.01 -2.31
CA TYR A 50 7.94 -13.77 -3.75
C TYR A 50 9.20 -12.93 -4.08
N LYS A 51 10.38 -13.51 -3.90
CA LYS A 51 11.69 -12.82 -3.94
C LYS A 51 12.01 -12.17 -5.28
N ARG A 52 11.53 -12.69 -6.42
CA ARG A 52 11.71 -12.06 -7.74
C ARG A 52 10.88 -10.79 -7.98
N LEU A 53 9.94 -10.43 -7.09
CA LEU A 53 9.18 -9.18 -7.25
C LEU A 53 10.05 -7.95 -6.97
N VAL A 54 11.05 -8.08 -6.10
CA VAL A 54 12.02 -7.01 -5.80
C VAL A 54 13.42 -7.60 -5.64
N SER A 55 14.41 -6.99 -6.30
CA SER A 55 15.77 -7.53 -6.33
C SER A 55 16.50 -7.41 -4.99
N ALA A 56 17.32 -8.42 -4.66
CA ALA A 56 18.23 -8.43 -3.52
C ALA A 56 19.32 -7.34 -3.58
N SER A 57 19.68 -6.89 -4.79
CA SER A 57 20.72 -5.88 -5.02
C SER A 57 20.33 -4.47 -4.53
N GLN A 58 19.20 -4.35 -3.84
CA GLN A 58 18.55 -3.09 -3.46
C GLN A 58 18.12 -3.08 -1.98
N GLU A 59 18.81 -3.82 -1.10
CA GLU A 59 18.72 -3.63 0.37
C GLU A 59 19.22 -2.24 0.76
N SER A 60 18.40 -1.24 0.45
CA SER A 60 18.62 0.18 0.59
C SER A 60 17.30 0.82 0.98
N SER A 61 17.37 1.94 1.70
CA SER A 61 16.19 2.77 1.96
C SER A 61 15.72 3.56 0.74
N ALA A 62 16.53 3.64 -0.32
CA ALA A 62 16.21 4.35 -1.55
C ALA A 62 15.26 3.57 -2.46
N LEU A 63 14.63 4.28 -3.41
CA LEU A 63 13.85 3.65 -4.46
C LEU A 63 14.76 2.76 -5.33
N PRO A 64 14.31 1.55 -5.68
CA PRO A 64 14.99 0.70 -6.65
C PRO A 64 14.79 1.25 -8.06
N ASP A 65 15.74 2.04 -8.57
CA ASP A 65 15.64 2.77 -9.84
C ASP A 65 15.15 1.90 -11.00
N ASP A 66 15.83 0.79 -11.31
CA ASP A 66 15.48 -0.08 -12.45
C ASP A 66 14.04 -0.62 -12.36
N LEU A 67 13.65 -1.06 -11.17
CA LEU A 67 12.32 -1.59 -10.91
C LEU A 67 11.26 -0.49 -11.08
N ILE A 68 11.49 0.67 -10.49
CA ILE A 68 10.56 1.80 -10.63
C ILE A 68 10.47 2.24 -12.08
N ILE A 69 11.57 2.27 -12.82
CA ILE A 69 11.58 2.59 -14.25
C ILE A 69 10.76 1.56 -15.05
N GLU A 70 10.90 0.27 -14.77
CA GLU A 70 10.07 -0.78 -15.40
C GLU A 70 8.58 -0.58 -15.08
N LEU A 71 8.22 -0.40 -13.80
CA LEU A 71 6.83 -0.14 -13.39
C LEU A 71 6.26 1.11 -14.05
N ARG A 72 7.06 2.18 -14.17
CA ARG A 72 6.66 3.40 -14.87
C ARG A 72 6.32 3.14 -16.32
N GLN A 73 7.13 2.36 -17.03
CA GLN A 73 6.88 2.02 -18.43
C GLN A 73 5.60 1.19 -18.55
N LEU A 74 5.47 0.14 -17.76
CA LEU A 74 4.32 -0.77 -17.78
C LEU A 74 3.00 -0.08 -17.40
N MET A 75 3.05 0.87 -16.47
CA MET A 75 1.88 1.63 -16.02
C MET A 75 1.66 2.94 -16.78
N HIS A 76 2.42 3.20 -17.85
CA HIS A 76 2.33 4.42 -18.65
C HIS A 76 2.44 5.69 -17.80
N THR A 77 3.44 5.74 -16.92
CA THR A 77 3.69 6.91 -16.08
C THR A 77 4.48 7.96 -16.86
N VAL A 78 3.82 9.09 -17.14
CA VAL A 78 4.39 10.23 -17.86
C VAL A 78 4.82 11.31 -16.88
N ASN A 79 5.72 12.18 -17.32
CA ASN A 79 6.05 13.38 -16.55
C ASN A 79 5.22 14.55 -17.08
N ASP A 80 4.58 15.27 -16.18
CA ASP A 80 3.85 16.50 -16.49
C ASP A 80 4.44 17.67 -15.70
N LEU A 81 4.47 18.84 -16.31
CA LEU A 81 4.94 20.08 -15.70
C LEU A 81 3.72 20.86 -15.22
N LYS A 82 3.39 20.74 -13.93
CA LYS A 82 2.30 21.50 -13.31
C LYS A 82 2.88 22.62 -12.47
N ASN A 83 2.54 23.87 -12.81
CA ASN A 83 3.02 25.08 -12.13
C ASN A 83 4.56 25.18 -12.04
N GLY A 84 5.29 24.70 -13.05
CA GLY A 84 6.76 24.69 -13.07
C GLY A 84 7.42 23.57 -12.26
N GLN A 85 6.63 22.68 -11.66
CA GLN A 85 7.12 21.48 -10.97
C GLN A 85 6.81 20.23 -11.80
N GLU A 86 7.78 19.32 -11.92
CA GLU A 86 7.60 18.04 -12.58
C GLU A 86 6.87 17.05 -11.67
N TRP A 87 5.89 16.33 -12.21
CA TRP A 87 5.10 15.31 -11.52
C TRP A 87 5.06 14.02 -12.34
N GLY A 88 5.18 12.86 -11.69
CA GLY A 88 4.97 11.56 -12.33
C GLY A 88 3.51 11.13 -12.29
N LEU A 89 2.85 11.03 -13.44
CA LEU A 89 1.44 10.71 -13.58
C LEU A 89 1.21 9.37 -14.23
N THR A 90 0.59 8.48 -13.46
CA THR A 90 0.17 7.17 -13.94
C THR A 90 -1.22 7.26 -14.54
N VAL A 91 -1.34 6.89 -15.82
CA VAL A 91 -2.63 6.86 -16.51
C VAL A 91 -3.51 5.75 -15.89
N PRO A 92 -4.70 6.06 -15.34
CA PRO A 92 -5.48 5.07 -14.60
C PRO A 92 -5.85 3.80 -15.33
N ALA A 93 -6.05 3.87 -16.64
CA ALA A 93 -6.34 2.72 -17.48
C ALA A 93 -5.20 1.69 -17.54
N PHE A 94 -3.96 2.08 -17.25
CA PHE A 94 -2.77 1.23 -17.37
C PHE A 94 -2.21 0.73 -16.04
N PHE A 95 -2.72 1.22 -14.90
CA PHE A 95 -2.24 0.77 -13.59
C PHE A 95 -2.49 -0.74 -13.40
N HIS A 96 -3.72 -1.19 -13.68
CA HIS A 96 -4.14 -2.58 -13.55
C HIS A 96 -3.31 -3.52 -14.44
N SER A 97 -3.26 -3.24 -15.75
CA SER A 97 -2.53 -4.06 -16.72
C SER A 97 -1.01 -4.01 -16.50
N GLY A 98 -0.47 -2.86 -16.09
CA GLY A 98 0.95 -2.73 -15.77
C GLY A 98 1.36 -3.55 -14.55
N LEU A 99 0.54 -3.56 -13.49
CA LEU A 99 0.79 -4.38 -12.29
C LEU A 99 0.68 -5.87 -12.61
N ASP A 100 -0.38 -6.26 -13.34
CA ASP A 100 -0.60 -7.64 -13.76
C ASP A 100 0.56 -8.16 -14.63
N LYS A 101 1.01 -7.35 -15.59
CA LYS A 101 2.15 -7.69 -16.45
C LYS A 101 3.44 -7.85 -15.66
N TYR A 102 3.76 -6.92 -14.77
CA TYR A 102 4.99 -6.96 -13.98
C TYR A 102 5.10 -8.25 -13.15
N ILE A 103 4.01 -8.63 -12.46
CA ILE A 103 3.96 -9.85 -11.66
C ILE A 103 3.98 -11.08 -12.58
N SER A 104 3.23 -11.03 -13.68
CA SER A 104 3.11 -12.17 -14.57
C SER A 104 4.39 -12.56 -15.30
N ASP A 105 5.19 -11.56 -15.70
CA ASP A 105 6.50 -11.77 -16.31
C ASP A 105 7.46 -12.53 -15.35
N ARG A 106 7.22 -12.46 -14.03
CA ARG A 106 8.03 -13.12 -13.00
C ARG A 106 7.43 -14.45 -12.54
N TYR A 107 6.12 -14.50 -12.30
CA TYR A 107 5.45 -15.62 -11.63
C TYR A 107 4.35 -16.31 -12.45
N GLY A 108 4.31 -16.10 -13.77
CA GLY A 108 3.24 -16.69 -14.60
C GLY A 108 1.91 -15.99 -14.36
N LYS A 109 0.80 -16.59 -14.82
CA LYS A 109 -0.51 -15.94 -14.84
C LYS A 109 -0.86 -15.33 -13.48
N THR A 110 -1.12 -14.02 -13.48
CA THR A 110 -1.59 -13.30 -12.30
C THR A 110 -3.05 -12.92 -12.49
N LYS A 111 -3.75 -12.71 -11.38
CA LYS A 111 -5.11 -12.16 -11.37
C LYS A 111 -5.14 -10.95 -10.47
N ILE A 112 -5.13 -9.77 -11.09
CA ILE A 112 -5.42 -8.51 -10.41
C ILE A 112 -6.91 -8.23 -10.52
N GLU A 113 -7.57 -8.06 -9.38
CA GLU A 113 -8.98 -7.73 -9.31
C GLU A 113 -9.18 -6.26 -8.93
N THR A 114 -10.34 -5.70 -9.27
CA THR A 114 -10.67 -4.30 -8.98
C THR A 114 -12.09 -4.13 -8.48
N CYS A 115 -12.33 -3.04 -7.75
CA CYS A 115 -13.67 -2.63 -7.29
C CYS A 115 -13.66 -1.11 -7.14
N GLY A 116 -14.56 -0.40 -7.82
CA GLY A 116 -14.59 1.05 -7.76
C GLY A 116 -15.99 1.63 -7.73
N SER A 117 -16.11 2.85 -7.20
CA SER A 117 -17.37 3.61 -7.15
C SER A 117 -17.89 4.02 -8.53
N SER A 118 -17.05 3.90 -9.57
CA SER A 118 -17.46 4.06 -10.96
C SER A 118 -18.09 2.79 -11.56
N ASP A 119 -18.07 1.65 -10.87
CA ASP A 119 -18.66 0.41 -11.36
C ASP A 119 -20.19 0.44 -11.18
N LEU A 120 -20.93 -0.15 -12.12
CA LEU A 120 -22.39 -0.11 -12.12
C LEU A 120 -22.95 -0.75 -10.84
N GLY A 121 -23.68 0.05 -10.05
CA GLY A 121 -24.32 -0.42 -8.82
C GLY A 121 -23.40 -0.52 -7.60
N VAL A 122 -22.16 -0.03 -7.67
CA VAL A 122 -21.21 -0.06 -6.55
C VAL A 122 -21.18 1.30 -5.85
N SER A 123 -21.55 1.33 -4.58
CA SER A 123 -21.48 2.53 -3.73
C SER A 123 -20.10 2.73 -3.09
N LEU A 124 -19.85 3.91 -2.54
CA LEU A 124 -18.65 4.15 -1.72
C LEU A 124 -18.60 3.25 -0.48
N ASP A 125 -19.75 2.91 0.09
CA ASP A 125 -19.85 1.96 1.18
C ASP A 125 -19.42 0.55 0.74
N ASP A 126 -19.79 0.13 -0.47
CA ASP A 126 -19.34 -1.16 -1.01
C ASP A 126 -17.82 -1.20 -1.21
N VAL A 127 -17.22 -0.09 -1.67
CA VAL A 127 -15.77 0.07 -1.78
C VAL A 127 -15.11 -0.04 -0.40
N PHE A 128 -15.66 0.65 0.62
CA PHE A 128 -15.15 0.56 1.98
C PHE A 128 -15.24 -0.86 2.55
N GLU A 129 -16.40 -1.51 2.48
CA GLU A 129 -16.58 -2.87 2.98
C GLU A 129 -15.72 -3.89 2.23
N LYS A 130 -15.49 -3.67 0.93
CA LYS A 130 -14.55 -4.49 0.16
C LYS A 130 -13.13 -4.33 0.70
N SER A 131 -12.68 -3.10 0.96
CA SER A 131 -11.37 -2.81 1.55
C SER A 131 -11.22 -3.48 2.92
N VAL A 132 -12.21 -3.35 3.80
CA VAL A 132 -12.27 -4.01 5.11
C VAL A 132 -12.15 -5.53 4.97
N SER A 133 -12.87 -6.12 4.02
CA SER A 133 -12.81 -7.57 3.72
C SER A 133 -11.43 -8.02 3.26
N LEU A 134 -10.74 -7.21 2.44
CA LEU A 134 -9.39 -7.49 1.98
C LEU A 134 -8.37 -7.44 3.12
N ILE A 135 -8.42 -6.39 3.96
CA ILE A 135 -7.52 -6.26 5.11
C ILE A 135 -7.70 -7.42 6.10
N ARG A 136 -8.95 -7.82 6.40
CA ARG A 136 -9.23 -8.99 7.25
C ARG A 136 -8.72 -10.32 6.68
N LYS A 137 -8.39 -10.36 5.39
CA LYS A 137 -7.82 -11.53 4.69
C LYS A 137 -6.31 -11.41 4.47
N ASP A 138 -5.63 -10.49 5.17
CA ASP A 138 -4.19 -10.26 5.00
C ASP A 138 -3.84 -9.92 3.54
N LYS A 139 -4.62 -9.00 2.94
CA LYS A 139 -4.44 -8.48 1.58
C LYS A 139 -4.38 -6.95 1.59
N PRO A 140 -3.20 -6.33 1.79
CA PRO A 140 -3.04 -4.93 1.45
C PRO A 140 -3.32 -4.74 -0.04
N HIS A 141 -3.78 -3.56 -0.40
CA HIS A 141 -4.27 -3.28 -1.75
C HIS A 141 -4.09 -1.81 -2.09
N VAL A 142 -4.04 -1.50 -3.37
CA VAL A 142 -3.86 -0.11 -3.83
C VAL A 142 -5.22 0.55 -3.94
N LEU A 143 -5.30 1.80 -3.49
CA LEU A 143 -6.45 2.68 -3.64
C LEU A 143 -6.06 3.85 -4.54
N LEU A 144 -6.85 4.04 -5.60
CA LEU A 144 -6.86 5.26 -6.41
C LEU A 144 -7.87 6.24 -5.82
N LEU A 145 -7.37 7.41 -5.44
CA LEU A 145 -8.14 8.54 -4.91
C LEU A 145 -8.24 9.64 -5.95
N ASP A 146 -9.37 10.36 -5.99
CA ASP A 146 -9.56 11.63 -6.72
C ASP A 146 -9.71 12.75 -5.68
N TRP A 147 -8.68 13.61 -5.59
CA TRP A 147 -8.71 14.80 -4.73
C TRP A 147 -9.59 15.88 -5.38
N GLN A 148 -10.53 16.43 -4.60
CA GLN A 148 -11.50 17.45 -5.03
C GLN A 148 -12.50 17.00 -6.10
N GLY A 149 -12.55 15.70 -6.44
CA GLY A 149 -13.65 15.07 -7.18
C GLY A 149 -13.86 15.57 -8.61
N LYS A 150 -12.78 15.83 -9.36
CA LYS A 150 -12.82 16.35 -10.74
C LYS A 150 -12.62 15.28 -11.82
N GLN A 151 -13.13 14.06 -11.60
CA GLN A 151 -13.29 13.04 -12.64
C GLN A 151 -11.99 12.70 -13.38
N GLY A 152 -10.91 12.48 -12.62
CA GLY A 152 -9.74 11.82 -13.17
C GLY A 152 -8.72 12.73 -13.88
N ILE A 153 -8.91 14.05 -13.91
CA ILE A 153 -7.90 15.02 -14.37
C ILE A 153 -7.43 15.81 -13.15
N PHE A 154 -6.46 15.23 -12.44
CA PHE A 154 -5.73 15.82 -11.32
C PHE A 154 -6.53 16.44 -10.14
N PRO A 155 -6.11 16.14 -8.89
CA PRO A 155 -5.07 15.19 -8.48
C PRO A 155 -5.65 13.79 -8.23
N ASN A 156 -5.38 12.85 -9.13
CA ASN A 156 -5.53 11.43 -8.79
C ASN A 156 -4.28 10.98 -8.02
N HIS A 157 -4.43 10.23 -6.93
CA HIS A 157 -3.29 9.71 -6.15
C HIS A 157 -3.45 8.23 -5.84
N TYR A 158 -2.37 7.46 -6.00
CA TYR A 158 -2.32 6.05 -5.61
C TYR A 158 -1.67 5.92 -4.25
N VAL A 159 -2.33 5.19 -3.36
CA VAL A 159 -1.85 4.86 -2.01
C VAL A 159 -2.04 3.37 -1.76
N VAL A 160 -1.31 2.79 -0.80
CA VAL A 160 -1.53 1.39 -0.38
C VAL A 160 -2.37 1.40 0.89
N VAL A 161 -3.56 0.82 0.84
CA VAL A 161 -4.37 0.56 2.02
C VAL A 161 -3.75 -0.58 2.82
N VAL A 162 -3.44 -0.27 4.06
CA VAL A 162 -2.83 -1.18 5.03
C VAL A 162 -3.74 -1.45 6.23
N GLY A 163 -4.84 -0.73 6.36
CA GLY A 163 -5.73 -0.91 7.50
C GLY A 163 -7.07 -0.22 7.36
N PHE A 164 -7.88 -0.35 8.40
CA PHE A 164 -9.15 0.35 8.52
C PHE A 164 -9.49 0.66 9.97
N ARG A 165 -10.40 1.61 10.14
CA ARG A 165 -11.15 1.87 11.37
C ARG A 165 -12.64 1.96 11.05
N LYS A 166 -13.42 1.11 11.71
CA LYS A 166 -14.88 0.94 11.56
C LYS A 166 -15.53 0.82 12.94
N ASP A 167 -15.71 1.94 13.63
CA ASP A 167 -16.36 2.03 14.93
C ASP A 167 -16.98 3.41 15.15
N ASN A 168 -18.05 3.50 15.96
CA ASN A 168 -18.62 4.78 16.42
C ASN A 168 -18.90 5.79 15.28
N GLY A 169 -19.39 5.30 14.14
CA GLY A 169 -19.65 6.12 12.94
C GLY A 169 -18.44 6.36 12.05
N TYR A 170 -17.21 6.08 12.51
CA TYR A 170 -16.03 6.24 11.67
C TYR A 170 -15.96 5.17 10.58
N LYS A 171 -15.74 5.60 9.34
CA LYS A 171 -15.37 4.76 8.18
C LYS A 171 -14.06 5.29 7.59
N LYS A 172 -12.94 4.77 8.09
CA LYS A 172 -11.60 5.27 7.75
C LYS A 172 -10.73 4.16 7.21
N LEU A 173 -9.98 4.45 6.15
CA LEU A 173 -8.90 3.61 5.66
C LEU A 173 -7.57 4.14 6.19
N ILE A 174 -6.71 3.22 6.64
CA ILE A 174 -5.33 3.53 6.98
C ILE A 174 -4.48 3.17 5.78
N VAL A 175 -3.69 4.13 5.30
CA VAL A 175 -2.94 4.02 4.06
C VAL A 175 -1.47 4.38 4.27
N ASN A 176 -0.60 3.77 3.49
CA ASN A 176 0.74 4.29 3.23
C ASN A 176 0.67 5.19 1.98
N PRO A 177 0.88 6.52 2.13
CA PRO A 177 0.62 7.49 1.07
C PRO A 177 1.74 7.59 0.03
N GLY A 178 2.87 6.90 0.23
CA GLY A 178 4.03 7.00 -0.64
C GLY A 178 4.81 8.32 -0.46
N TRP A 179 4.75 8.93 0.72
CA TRP A 179 5.45 10.18 1.05
C TRP A 179 6.54 10.02 2.11
N GLY A 180 6.91 8.78 2.46
CA GLY A 180 7.84 8.50 3.56
C GLY A 180 7.16 8.26 4.92
N TYR A 181 5.84 8.37 5.00
CA TYR A 181 5.06 8.09 6.21
C TYR A 181 4.49 6.67 6.17
N ASN A 182 4.46 5.96 7.30
CA ASN A 182 3.87 4.61 7.32
C ASN A 182 2.34 4.68 7.22
N PHE A 183 1.72 5.64 7.94
CA PHE A 183 0.28 5.68 8.13
C PHE A 183 -0.30 7.08 7.94
N HIS A 184 -1.30 7.15 7.08
CA HIS A 184 -2.20 8.29 6.87
C HIS A 184 -3.63 7.76 6.91
N VAL A 185 -4.57 8.60 7.31
CA VAL A 185 -6.01 8.32 7.21
C VAL A 185 -6.61 8.88 5.93
N VAL A 186 -7.37 8.04 5.23
CA VAL A 186 -8.41 8.46 4.28
C VAL A 186 -9.76 8.30 4.97
N ASP A 187 -10.47 9.40 5.16
CA ASP A 187 -11.83 9.38 5.70
C ASP A 187 -12.81 9.17 4.54
N MET A 188 -13.60 8.09 4.60
CA MET A 188 -14.53 7.75 3.52
C MET A 188 -15.75 8.68 3.47
N GLU A 189 -15.93 9.49 4.52
CA GLU A 189 -16.97 10.53 4.59
C GLU A 189 -16.47 11.91 4.13
N ASP A 190 -15.18 12.04 3.78
CA ASP A 190 -14.62 13.30 3.27
C ASP A 190 -14.93 13.47 1.77
N ASP A 191 -15.89 14.35 1.46
CA ASP A 191 -16.29 14.67 0.08
C ASP A 191 -15.15 15.24 -0.79
N SER A 192 -14.06 15.73 -0.16
CA SER A 192 -12.89 16.24 -0.86
C SER A 192 -11.90 15.14 -1.29
N VAL A 193 -12.08 13.91 -0.82
CA VAL A 193 -11.24 12.76 -1.16
C VAL A 193 -12.15 11.64 -1.62
N LYS A 194 -12.28 11.44 -2.93
CA LYS A 194 -13.17 10.41 -3.47
C LYS A 194 -12.41 9.12 -3.77
N PRO A 195 -12.68 8.02 -3.05
CA PRO A 195 -12.20 6.69 -3.42
C PRO A 195 -12.77 6.29 -4.79
N VAL A 196 -11.89 6.16 -5.77
CA VAL A 196 -12.29 5.83 -7.14
C VAL A 196 -12.29 4.32 -7.33
N ARG A 197 -11.17 3.67 -7.00
CA ARG A 197 -10.98 2.24 -7.31
C ARG A 197 -9.93 1.59 -6.41
N LEU A 198 -10.22 0.35 -6.00
CA LEU A 198 -9.28 -0.57 -5.36
C LEU A 198 -8.67 -1.51 -6.40
N TYR A 199 -7.42 -1.90 -6.18
CA TYR A 199 -6.69 -2.91 -6.96
C TYR A 199 -6.00 -3.87 -5.99
N TRP A 200 -6.22 -5.18 -6.13
CA TRP A 200 -5.53 -6.17 -5.30
C TRP A 200 -5.10 -7.39 -6.09
N VAL A 201 -4.02 -8.03 -5.62
CA VAL A 201 -3.59 -9.34 -6.13
C VAL A 201 -4.53 -10.40 -5.57
N ASP A 202 -5.32 -11.01 -6.44
CA ASP A 202 -6.24 -12.07 -6.05
C ASP A 202 -5.54 -13.43 -5.97
N SER A 203 -4.75 -13.73 -7.00
CA SER A 203 -3.91 -14.94 -7.09
C SER A 203 -2.70 -14.71 -7.99
N ILE A 204 -1.66 -15.51 -7.75
CA ILE A 204 -0.44 -15.63 -8.57
C ILE A 204 -0.30 -17.12 -8.87
N GLU A 205 -0.07 -17.49 -10.13
CA GLU A 205 -0.02 -18.90 -10.57
C GLU A 205 1.10 -19.70 -9.93
N LYS A 206 2.33 -19.17 -9.94
CA LYS A 206 3.48 -19.86 -9.36
C LYS A 206 3.58 -19.56 -7.87
N ASP A 207 3.95 -20.60 -7.11
CA ASP A 207 4.24 -20.49 -5.70
C ASP A 207 5.41 -19.52 -5.40
N PRO A 208 5.50 -19.02 -4.15
CA PRO A 208 6.67 -18.29 -3.68
C PRO A 208 7.99 -19.06 -3.89
N ASP A 209 9.07 -18.34 -4.16
CA ASP A 209 10.40 -18.88 -4.47
C ASP A 209 11.43 -18.68 -3.35
N GLY A 210 10.98 -18.27 -2.17
CA GLY A 210 11.80 -18.17 -0.97
C GLY A 210 10.98 -18.14 0.32
N PRO A 211 11.66 -18.08 1.48
CA PRO A 211 10.98 -17.97 2.77
C PRO A 211 10.27 -16.62 2.93
N ALA A 212 9.29 -16.58 3.84
CA ALA A 212 8.56 -15.38 4.28
C ALA A 212 9.41 -14.50 5.21
N ASP A 213 10.61 -14.20 4.74
CA ASP A 213 11.63 -13.33 5.31
C ASP A 213 12.24 -12.48 4.19
N GLY A 214 11.40 -12.10 3.20
CA GLY A 214 11.75 -11.28 2.01
C GLY A 214 12.73 -10.16 2.29
N HIS A 215 13.33 -9.63 1.23
CA HIS A 215 14.43 -8.69 1.39
C HIS A 215 14.05 -7.51 2.30
N THR A 216 15.02 -7.00 3.04
CA THR A 216 14.81 -5.80 3.88
C THR A 216 14.96 -4.55 3.01
N ILE A 217 14.04 -4.40 2.07
CA ILE A 217 14.04 -3.35 1.03
C ILE A 217 13.18 -2.14 1.39
N GLY A 218 13.77 -0.95 1.31
CA GLY A 218 13.05 0.30 1.57
C GLY A 218 13.20 0.82 2.99
N PRO A 219 12.65 2.02 3.26
CA PRO A 219 12.85 2.73 4.51
C PRO A 219 12.43 1.91 5.72
N LYS A 220 13.12 2.12 6.84
CA LYS A 220 12.69 1.60 8.13
C LYS A 220 11.35 2.23 8.50
N ASP A 221 10.45 1.42 9.01
CA ASP A 221 9.19 1.88 9.56
C ASP A 221 9.41 2.87 10.71
N SER A 222 8.65 3.96 10.71
CA SER A 222 8.71 5.04 11.72
C SER A 222 7.71 4.90 12.89
N TYR A 223 6.98 3.80 12.99
CA TYR A 223 6.07 3.50 14.10
C TYR A 223 6.79 2.78 15.24
N THR A 224 6.22 2.83 16.46
CA THR A 224 6.79 2.20 17.65
C THR A 224 5.84 1.17 18.24
N TRP A 225 6.43 0.23 18.98
CA TRP A 225 5.70 -0.71 19.83
C TRP A 225 5.79 -0.24 21.27
N VAL A 226 4.67 -0.23 21.96
CA VAL A 226 4.56 0.17 23.37
C VAL A 226 3.98 -0.98 24.18
N LYS A 227 4.48 -1.17 25.40
CA LYS A 227 3.89 -2.12 26.34
C LYS A 227 2.72 -1.48 27.08
N LYS A 228 1.54 -2.06 26.95
CA LYS A 228 0.34 -1.65 27.69
C LYS A 228 -0.39 -2.89 28.19
N ASP A 229 -0.67 -2.91 29.50
CA ASP A 229 -1.32 -4.04 30.18
C ASP A 229 -0.63 -5.39 29.90
N GLY A 230 0.70 -5.39 29.82
CA GLY A 230 1.52 -6.58 29.56
C GLY A 230 1.53 -7.07 28.10
N LYS A 231 0.87 -6.36 27.17
CA LYS A 231 0.87 -6.67 25.74
C LYS A 231 1.68 -5.64 24.97
N ASP A 232 2.44 -6.10 23.98
CA ASP A 232 3.04 -5.22 22.99
C ASP A 232 1.94 -4.77 22.02
N LEU A 233 1.74 -3.46 21.94
CA LEU A 233 0.76 -2.83 21.07
C LEU A 233 1.47 -1.85 20.14
N LEU A 234 1.02 -1.83 18.88
CA LEU A 234 1.42 -0.79 17.94
C LEU A 234 0.88 0.54 18.46
N ASP A 235 1.74 1.54 18.58
CA ASP A 235 1.35 2.95 18.73
C ASP A 235 1.45 3.60 17.35
N PRO A 236 0.43 3.43 16.49
CA PRO A 236 0.48 4.10 15.20
C PRO A 236 0.34 5.60 15.45
N ASP A 237 1.18 6.40 14.81
CA ASP A 237 1.01 7.86 14.74
C ASP A 237 0.40 8.23 13.36
N PRO A 238 -0.86 7.85 13.05
CA PRO A 238 -1.42 8.12 11.74
C PRO A 238 -1.75 9.61 11.65
N TYR A 239 -1.15 10.27 10.65
CA TYR A 239 -1.44 11.68 10.37
C TYR A 239 -2.77 11.80 9.60
N SER A 240 -3.53 12.86 9.85
CA SER A 240 -4.66 13.27 8.99
C SER A 240 -4.21 14.41 8.09
N ALA A 241 -4.71 14.49 6.84
CA ALA A 241 -4.28 15.54 5.90
C ALA A 241 -4.83 16.93 6.28
N SER A 242 -5.91 16.96 7.07
CA SER A 242 -6.73 18.15 7.32
C SER A 242 -6.68 18.66 8.76
N SER A 243 -5.97 17.99 9.67
CA SER A 243 -5.78 18.49 11.03
C SER A 243 -4.51 17.93 11.68
N ASN A 244 -3.84 18.74 12.50
CA ASN A 244 -2.77 18.33 13.42
C ASN A 244 -3.26 17.34 14.51
N ASN A 245 -4.44 16.74 14.35
CA ASN A 245 -5.03 15.87 15.35
C ASN A 245 -4.60 14.42 15.11
N LYS A 246 -3.91 13.87 16.11
CA LYS A 246 -3.61 12.44 16.21
C LYS A 246 -4.92 11.66 16.36
N VAL A 247 -5.03 10.52 15.70
CA VAL A 247 -6.18 9.62 15.86
C VAL A 247 -5.96 8.74 17.09
N ASP A 248 -6.90 8.79 18.06
CA ASP A 248 -6.86 7.95 19.27
C ASP A 248 -6.99 6.45 18.90
N TRP A 249 -5.88 5.71 19.04
CA TRP A 249 -5.76 4.26 18.89
C TRP A 249 -5.77 3.63 20.29
N ARG A 250 -6.75 2.78 20.57
CA ARG A 250 -6.97 2.20 21.91
C ARG A 250 -6.48 0.77 21.98
N ALA A 251 -6.20 0.30 23.19
CA ALA A 251 -5.63 -1.03 23.43
C ALA A 251 -6.53 -2.23 23.06
N ALA A 252 -7.81 -1.99 22.77
CA ALA A 252 -8.74 -3.00 22.26
C ALA A 252 -8.67 -3.17 20.72
N ASP A 253 -7.83 -2.38 20.05
CA ASP A 253 -7.59 -2.46 18.62
C ASP A 253 -6.61 -3.61 18.35
N LEU A 254 -6.97 -4.52 17.45
CA LEU A 254 -6.10 -5.64 17.07
C LEU A 254 -5.00 -5.12 16.13
N CYS A 255 -3.76 -5.28 16.56
CA CYS A 255 -2.56 -5.02 15.79
C CYS A 255 -1.91 -6.38 15.48
N GLU A 256 -1.75 -6.72 14.20
CA GLU A 256 -1.02 -7.94 13.81
C GLU A 256 0.41 -7.56 13.40
N GLU A 257 1.39 -8.13 14.11
CA GLU A 257 2.82 -8.05 13.79
C GLU A 257 3.13 -8.71 12.45
N LEU A 258 3.93 -8.02 11.63
CA LEU A 258 4.60 -8.52 10.43
C LEU A 258 6.03 -7.94 10.36
N ILE A 259 6.93 -8.29 11.29
CA ILE A 259 8.34 -7.88 11.19
C ILE A 259 9.24 -9.05 10.78
N THR A 260 10.12 -8.73 9.83
CA THR A 260 11.28 -9.49 9.35
C THR A 260 12.38 -9.60 10.40
N GLY A 261 12.96 -10.81 10.52
CA GLY A 261 14.22 -11.05 11.21
C GLY A 261 14.15 -11.96 12.43
N THR A 262 13.82 -13.24 12.24
CA THR A 262 13.96 -14.34 13.24
C THR A 262 12.94 -14.26 14.40
N MET A 263 12.07 -15.22 14.70
CA MET A 263 11.95 -16.65 14.40
C MET A 263 10.51 -16.99 13.97
N ILE A 264 10.38 -17.86 12.97
CA ILE A 264 9.29 -18.84 13.00
C ILE A 264 9.60 -19.81 14.16
N ARG A 265 8.78 -19.77 15.22
CA ARG A 265 8.41 -20.97 15.97
C ARG A 265 6.91 -20.95 16.25
N ARG A 266 6.17 -21.67 15.40
CA ARG A 266 4.94 -22.33 15.86
C ARG A 266 5.37 -23.56 16.68
N ASN A 267 5.01 -23.64 17.96
CA ASN A 267 4.36 -24.82 18.56
C ASN A 267 4.30 -24.78 20.10
N SER A 268 3.11 -25.20 20.57
CA SER A 268 2.76 -25.83 21.86
C SER A 268 2.84 -24.99 23.14
N TRP A 269 2.08 -25.42 24.16
CA TRP A 269 1.85 -24.84 25.50
C TRP A 269 0.77 -23.72 25.48
N PHE A 270 -0.47 -23.82 25.97
CA PHE A 270 -1.05 -24.60 27.09
C PHE A 270 -0.02 -24.84 28.19
N ASP A 271 0.44 -23.77 28.82
CA ASP A 271 0.00 -23.36 30.17
C ASP A 271 0.55 -21.95 30.48
#